data_AF-A0A512N7I2-F1
#
_entry.id   AF-A0A512N7I2-F1
#
_cell.length_a   1.000
_cell.length_b   1.000
_cell.length_c   1.000
_cell.angle_alpha   90.00
_cell.angle_beta   90.00
_cell.angle_gamma   90.00
#
_symmetry.space_group_name_H-M   'P 1'
#
loop_
_entity.id
_entity.type
_entity.pdbx_description
1 polymer ?
#
loop_
_entity_poly.entity_id
_entity_poly.type
_entity_poly.pdbx_seq_one_letter_code
_entity_poly.pdbx_strand_id
1 'polypeptide(L)'
;MIVTDAWALFWTRGKDALCAEIGLRYGRPGCNGRPEAQKMLVNAAVDAFRTRAGRGLHGHAEVSQLPNPGEGAAPLTGELNPDAALRRIITTCRTDLHRYRAVVLASSQPEGIHQTRVALRRLRAAIGLFRDVVANPELRGIAAEARWLAGECAPARDLHVFLAEVVPDAPDQISRVGARLADKRQSRARSALGGPRFARFDRDLERFIVAPPSAAGETLKDFASRALDAHHAKVRRRGRNLSELKAADLHRLRIAVKKLRYAAAFLLPVFEPTPATAYVDAVESLQNALGIMNDRTVGAKVLADISGAARPSDKARRSCKRLGKHLKDRGRHDRRNLRQAWRAFKKAVPFWRESP
;
A
#
# COMPACT_ATOMS: atom_id res chain seq x y z
N MET A 1 -26.11 3.87 -0.68
CA MET A 1 -25.89 4.54 -1.98
C MET A 1 -26.22 3.54 -3.08
N ILE A 2 -27.18 3.84 -3.97
CA ILE A 2 -27.53 2.99 -5.12
C ILE A 2 -26.85 3.57 -6.35
N VAL A 3 -26.13 2.75 -7.13
CA VAL A 3 -25.53 3.15 -8.40
C VAL A 3 -26.64 3.22 -9.45
N THR A 4 -26.86 4.38 -10.06
CA THR A 4 -27.91 4.57 -11.07
C THR A 4 -27.37 4.55 -12.50
N ASP A 5 -26.14 5.00 -12.72
CA ASP A 5 -25.50 5.01 -14.05
C ASP A 5 -23.98 4.79 -13.94
N ALA A 6 -23.41 4.14 -14.96
CA ALA A 6 -21.97 3.98 -15.16
C ALA A 6 -21.58 4.56 -16.53
N TRP A 7 -20.50 5.34 -16.57
CA TRP A 7 -19.95 5.87 -17.82
C TRP A 7 -18.43 5.72 -17.87
N ALA A 8 -17.87 5.70 -19.08
CA ALA A 8 -16.43 5.69 -19.33
C ALA A 8 -16.06 6.87 -20.25
N LEU A 9 -15.17 7.76 -19.77
CA LEU A 9 -14.54 8.78 -20.62
C LEU A 9 -13.15 8.28 -20.99
N PHE A 10 -12.87 8.37 -22.29
CA PHE A 10 -11.56 8.10 -22.85
C PHE A 10 -10.94 9.42 -23.27
N TRP A 11 -9.71 9.67 -22.85
CA TRP A 11 -8.93 10.79 -23.39
C TRP A 11 -7.46 10.41 -23.50
N THR A 12 -6.71 11.18 -24.29
CA THR A 12 -5.28 10.95 -24.52
C THR A 12 -4.42 11.94 -23.73
N ARG A 13 -3.36 11.44 -23.09
CA ARG A 13 -2.34 12.29 -22.46
C ARG A 13 -1.01 12.09 -23.20
N GLY A 14 -0.75 12.93 -24.20
CA GLY A 14 0.39 12.76 -25.12
C GLY A 14 0.12 11.71 -26.21
N LYS A 15 1.13 11.47 -27.06
CA LYS A 15 0.96 10.71 -28.32
C LYS A 15 0.62 9.23 -28.16
N ASP A 16 0.90 8.61 -27.00
CA ASP A 16 0.81 7.14 -26.84
C ASP A 16 0.00 6.64 -25.64
N ALA A 17 -0.67 7.51 -24.88
CA ALA A 17 -1.40 7.10 -23.67
C ALA A 17 -2.91 7.32 -23.80
N LEU A 18 -3.66 6.23 -23.99
CA LEU A 18 -5.12 6.20 -23.83
C LEU A 18 -5.43 6.03 -22.33
N CYS A 19 -5.94 7.09 -21.71
CA CYS A 19 -6.44 7.13 -20.34
C CYS A 19 -7.94 6.83 -20.36
N ALA A 20 -8.40 6.02 -19.41
CA ALA A 20 -9.81 5.74 -19.19
C ALA A 20 -10.15 6.01 -17.73
N GLU A 21 -11.20 6.79 -17.51
CA GLU A 21 -11.79 7.03 -16.20
C GLU A 21 -13.18 6.40 -16.17
N ILE A 22 -13.44 5.63 -15.10
CA ILE A 22 -14.71 4.93 -14.89
C ILE A 22 -15.37 5.55 -13.66
N GLY A 23 -16.43 6.33 -13.89
CA GLY A 23 -17.22 6.99 -12.86
C GLY A 23 -18.53 6.26 -12.57
N LEU A 24 -19.00 6.31 -11.33
CA LEU A 24 -20.32 5.81 -10.91
C LEU A 24 -21.15 6.97 -10.34
N ARG A 25 -22.37 7.19 -10.86
CA ARG A 25 -23.34 8.11 -10.25
C ARG A 25 -24.12 7.39 -9.15
N TYR A 26 -24.23 8.00 -7.97
CA TYR A 26 -24.97 7.46 -6.83
C TYR A 26 -26.26 8.26 -6.54
N GLY A 27 -27.41 7.57 -6.54
CA GLY A 27 -28.72 8.10 -6.15
C GLY A 27 -29.14 7.76 -4.71
N ARG A 28 -30.18 8.45 -4.20
CA ARG A 28 -30.72 8.35 -2.83
C ARG A 28 -31.16 6.92 -2.45
N PRO A 29 -31.15 6.56 -1.14
CA PRO A 29 -31.17 5.18 -0.70
C PRO A 29 -32.58 4.60 -0.57
N GLY A 30 -32.78 3.44 -1.19
CA GLY A 30 -33.91 2.55 -0.98
C GLY A 30 -33.80 1.38 -1.96
N CYS A 31 -33.28 0.24 -1.48
CA CYS A 31 -33.28 -1.13 -2.06
C CYS A 31 -31.94 -1.86 -1.87
N ASN A 32 -32.03 -3.14 -1.49
CA ASN A 32 -30.97 -4.11 -1.19
C ASN A 32 -29.76 -4.06 -2.15
N GLY A 33 -28.55 -4.17 -1.58
CA GLY A 33 -27.30 -4.29 -2.33
C GLY A 33 -27.29 -5.53 -3.23
N ARG A 34 -27.30 -5.32 -4.55
CA ARG A 34 -27.33 -6.41 -5.53
C ARG A 34 -25.91 -6.85 -5.93
N PRO A 35 -25.66 -8.16 -6.09
CA PRO A 35 -24.42 -8.75 -6.62
C PRO A 35 -23.97 -8.21 -8.00
N GLU A 36 -24.87 -7.62 -8.77
CA GLU A 36 -24.62 -7.13 -10.13
C GLU A 36 -23.68 -5.91 -10.17
N ALA A 37 -23.87 -4.93 -9.28
CA ALA A 37 -22.99 -3.76 -9.19
C ALA A 37 -21.55 -4.16 -8.79
N GLN A 38 -21.43 -5.16 -7.92
CA GLN A 38 -20.15 -5.72 -7.52
C GLN A 38 -19.48 -6.48 -8.68
N LYS A 39 -20.25 -7.25 -9.47
CA LYS A 39 -19.75 -7.92 -10.69
C LYS A 39 -19.28 -6.93 -11.76
N MET A 40 -20.01 -5.82 -11.98
CA MET A 40 -19.58 -4.78 -12.93
C MET A 40 -18.26 -4.11 -12.51
N LEU A 41 -18.11 -3.80 -11.22
CA LEU A 41 -16.85 -3.29 -10.64
C LEU A 41 -15.68 -4.27 -10.81
N VAL A 42 -15.94 -5.58 -10.64
CA VAL A 42 -14.93 -6.63 -10.85
C VAL A 42 -14.45 -6.63 -12.29
N ASN A 43 -15.37 -6.64 -13.26
CA ASN A 43 -15.05 -6.71 -14.68
C ASN A 43 -14.25 -5.47 -15.14
N ALA A 44 -14.73 -4.28 -14.77
CA ALA A 44 -14.05 -3.02 -15.05
C ALA A 44 -12.61 -2.97 -14.48
N ALA A 45 -12.41 -3.43 -13.25
CA ALA A 45 -11.09 -3.47 -12.64
C ALA A 45 -10.16 -4.50 -13.30
N VAL A 46 -10.68 -5.69 -13.62
CA VAL A 46 -9.92 -6.74 -14.33
C VAL A 46 -9.49 -6.26 -15.71
N ASP A 47 -10.37 -5.59 -16.46
CA ASP A 47 -10.07 -5.11 -17.80
C ASP A 47 -9.10 -3.93 -17.79
N ALA A 48 -9.21 -3.01 -16.82
CA ALA A 48 -8.22 -1.96 -16.61
C ALA A 48 -6.81 -2.53 -16.34
N PHE A 49 -6.72 -3.63 -15.58
CA PHE A 49 -5.44 -4.31 -15.34
C PHE A 49 -4.88 -5.03 -16.55
N ARG A 50 -5.73 -5.70 -17.35
CA ARG A 50 -5.30 -6.32 -18.61
C ARG A 50 -4.68 -5.28 -19.56
N THR A 51 -5.32 -4.13 -19.68
CA THR A 51 -4.84 -3.02 -20.52
C THR A 51 -3.52 -2.41 -20.00
N ARG A 52 -3.32 -2.37 -18.68
CA ARG A 52 -2.04 -1.91 -18.07
C ARG A 52 -0.91 -2.94 -18.23
N ALA A 53 -1.22 -4.24 -18.11
CA ALA A 53 -0.26 -5.33 -18.32
C ALA A 53 0.22 -5.41 -19.78
N GLY A 54 -0.66 -5.14 -20.76
CA GLY A 54 -0.32 -5.11 -22.18
C GLY A 54 0.63 -3.98 -22.61
N ARG A 55 0.81 -2.94 -21.77
CA ARG A 55 1.65 -1.76 -22.07
C ARG A 55 3.04 -1.77 -21.44
N GLY A 56 3.49 -2.90 -20.87
CA GLY A 56 4.89 -3.08 -20.45
C GLY A 56 5.39 -2.18 -19.29
N LEU A 57 4.53 -1.42 -18.62
CA LEU A 57 4.89 -0.54 -17.50
C LEU A 57 5.16 -1.35 -16.20
N HIS A 58 6.27 -2.07 -16.15
CA HIS A 58 6.76 -2.81 -14.99
C HIS A 58 7.98 -2.09 -14.41
N GLY A 59 7.75 -0.88 -13.88
CA GLY A 59 8.80 -0.03 -13.31
C GLY A 59 8.55 0.24 -11.84
N HIS A 60 9.60 0.10 -11.02
CA HIS A 60 9.63 0.43 -9.61
C HIS A 60 9.15 1.85 -9.33
N ALA A 61 7.90 1.92 -8.92
CA ALA A 61 7.29 3.09 -8.35
C ALA A 61 6.23 2.59 -7.36
N GLU A 62 6.55 2.65 -6.07
CA GLU A 62 5.51 3.02 -5.09
C GLU A 62 4.98 4.47 -5.38
N VAL A 63 5.55 5.13 -6.40
CA VAL A 63 5.33 6.49 -6.91
C VAL A 63 4.07 6.56 -7.79
N SER A 64 3.19 7.49 -7.45
CA SER A 64 1.95 7.85 -8.15
C SER A 64 0.70 6.99 -7.85
N GLN A 65 0.53 6.63 -6.57
CA GLN A 65 -0.81 6.43 -5.99
C GLN A 65 -0.86 7.09 -4.61
N LEU A 66 -0.55 8.39 -4.57
CA LEU A 66 -1.28 9.27 -3.66
C LEU A 66 -2.78 9.09 -3.94
N PRO A 67 -3.64 9.21 -2.92
CA PRO A 67 -5.07 9.01 -3.12
C PRO A 67 -5.52 9.88 -4.30
N ASN A 68 -6.10 9.27 -5.34
CA ASN A 68 -7.13 9.99 -6.03
C ASN A 68 -8.26 10.03 -4.99
N PRO A 69 -8.65 11.21 -4.46
CA PRO A 69 -9.83 11.27 -3.60
C PRO A 69 -10.95 10.58 -4.39
N GLY A 70 -11.54 9.54 -3.81
CA GLY A 70 -12.65 8.87 -4.47
C GLY A 70 -13.69 9.92 -4.80
N GLU A 71 -13.99 10.11 -6.10
CA GLU A 71 -15.02 11.04 -6.54
C GLU A 71 -16.30 10.75 -5.74
N GLY A 72 -16.71 11.73 -4.94
CA GLY A 72 -17.90 11.66 -4.08
C GLY A 72 -17.65 11.76 -2.58
N ALA A 73 -16.42 11.63 -2.07
CA ALA A 73 -16.12 11.93 -0.68
C ALA A 73 -15.75 13.41 -0.50
N ALA A 74 -16.49 14.13 0.35
CA ALA A 74 -16.14 15.52 0.68
C ALA A 74 -14.68 15.61 1.17
N PRO A 75 -13.91 16.63 0.72
CA PRO A 75 -12.49 16.76 1.04
C PRO A 75 -12.26 16.81 2.55
N LEU A 76 -11.07 16.38 2.97
CA LEU A 76 -10.66 16.48 4.38
C LEU A 76 -10.30 17.94 4.68
N THR A 77 -11.25 18.68 5.26
CA THR A 77 -11.04 20.06 5.68
C THR A 77 -10.44 20.14 7.08
N GLY A 78 -9.71 21.20 7.39
CA GLY A 78 -9.05 21.37 8.69
C GLY A 78 -10.01 21.46 9.88
N GLU A 79 -11.23 21.93 9.66
CA GLU A 79 -12.29 22.03 10.68
C GLU A 79 -12.93 20.68 11.03
N LEU A 80 -12.69 19.64 10.21
CA LEU A 80 -13.29 18.34 10.42
C LEU A 80 -12.82 17.77 11.76
N ASN A 81 -13.68 16.99 12.41
CA ASN A 81 -13.31 16.19 13.56
C ASN A 81 -12.36 15.03 13.15
N PRO A 82 -11.26 14.75 13.88
CA PRO A 82 -10.35 13.64 13.60
C PRO A 82 -11.00 12.25 13.46
N ASP A 83 -12.03 11.91 14.25
CA ASP A 83 -12.79 10.66 14.10
C ASP A 83 -13.57 10.64 12.78
N ALA A 84 -14.24 11.75 12.43
CA ALA A 84 -14.91 11.87 11.14
C ALA A 84 -13.93 11.74 9.96
N ALA A 85 -12.72 12.30 10.08
CA ALA A 85 -11.65 12.15 9.10
C ALA A 85 -11.19 10.70 8.98
N LEU A 86 -10.95 10.02 10.11
CA LEU A 86 -10.56 8.60 10.13
C LEU A 86 -11.60 7.74 9.43
N ARG A 87 -12.89 7.94 9.70
CA ARG A 87 -13.99 7.20 9.05
C ARG A 87 -13.96 7.37 7.54
N ARG A 88 -13.80 8.61 7.04
CA ARG A 88 -13.65 8.88 5.59
C ARG A 88 -12.44 8.15 4.99
N ILE A 89 -11.28 8.19 5.65
CA ILE A 89 -10.07 7.48 5.20
C ILE A 89 -10.29 5.97 5.16
N ILE A 90 -10.94 5.40 6.20
CA ILE A 90 -11.26 3.97 6.28
C ILE A 90 -12.24 3.58 5.19
N THR A 91 -13.27 4.39 4.90
CA THR A 91 -14.19 4.18 3.78
C THR A 91 -13.45 4.06 2.46
N THR A 92 -12.53 4.98 2.14
CA THR A 92 -11.73 4.90 0.91
C THR A 92 -10.86 3.64 0.90
N CYS A 93 -10.25 3.26 2.04
CA CYS A 93 -9.47 2.03 2.14
C CYS A 93 -10.33 0.77 1.93
N ARG A 94 -11.57 0.76 2.45
CA ARG A 94 -12.54 -0.33 2.29
C ARG A 94 -12.97 -0.46 0.83
N THR A 95 -13.26 0.64 0.14
CA THR A 95 -13.57 0.66 -1.29
C THR A 95 -12.45 0.05 -2.13
N ASP A 96 -11.20 0.49 -1.91
CA ASP A 96 -10.04 -0.07 -2.61
C ASP A 96 -9.86 -1.56 -2.29
N LEU A 97 -10.03 -1.94 -1.01
CA LEU A 97 -9.92 -3.33 -0.59
C LEU A 97 -10.93 -4.22 -1.33
N HIS A 98 -12.20 -3.81 -1.44
CA HIS A 98 -13.21 -4.56 -2.19
C HIS A 98 -12.90 -4.64 -3.68
N ARG A 99 -12.48 -3.52 -4.28
CA ARG A 99 -12.07 -3.46 -5.70
C ARG A 99 -10.96 -4.46 -6.00
N TYR A 100 -9.90 -4.48 -5.20
CA TYR A 100 -8.75 -5.35 -5.47
C TYR A 100 -8.94 -6.79 -4.98
N ARG A 101 -9.73 -7.00 -3.93
CA ARG A 101 -10.18 -8.32 -3.52
C ARG A 101 -10.91 -9.02 -4.65
N ALA A 102 -11.83 -8.32 -5.32
CA ALA A 102 -12.54 -8.84 -6.48
C ALA A 102 -11.58 -9.38 -7.56
N VAL A 103 -10.52 -8.64 -7.87
CA VAL A 103 -9.49 -9.07 -8.83
C VAL A 103 -8.75 -10.33 -8.36
N VAL A 104 -8.43 -10.44 -7.07
CA VAL A 104 -7.79 -11.65 -6.50
C VAL A 104 -8.71 -12.87 -6.56
N LEU A 105 -10.01 -12.69 -6.32
CA LEU A 105 -10.98 -13.77 -6.39
C LEU A 105 -11.23 -14.23 -7.83
N ALA A 106 -11.26 -13.30 -8.78
CA ALA A 106 -11.57 -13.58 -10.19
C ALA A 106 -10.35 -14.01 -11.02
N SER A 107 -9.12 -13.68 -10.60
CA SER A 107 -7.93 -13.89 -11.42
C SER A 107 -6.68 -14.23 -10.60
N SER A 108 -5.66 -14.76 -11.27
CA SER A 108 -4.33 -14.99 -10.69
C SER A 108 -3.37 -13.80 -10.94
N GLN A 109 -3.89 -12.63 -11.30
CA GLN A 109 -3.06 -11.47 -11.58
C GLN A 109 -2.33 -10.99 -10.31
N PRO A 110 -1.00 -10.84 -10.33
CA PRO A 110 -0.22 -10.43 -9.15
C PRO A 110 -0.64 -9.08 -8.58
N GLU A 111 -1.12 -8.19 -9.44
CA GLU A 111 -1.49 -6.83 -9.10
C GLU A 111 -2.69 -6.77 -8.14
N GLY A 112 -3.62 -7.72 -8.23
CA GLY A 112 -4.74 -7.82 -7.28
C GLY A 112 -4.23 -8.04 -5.85
N ILE A 113 -3.25 -8.93 -5.65
CA ILE A 113 -2.63 -9.18 -4.34
C ILE A 113 -1.79 -7.98 -3.90
N HIS A 114 -1.07 -7.36 -4.83
CA HIS A 114 -0.27 -6.17 -4.54
C HIS A 114 -1.14 -5.05 -3.97
N GLN A 115 -2.21 -4.70 -4.67
CA GLN A 115 -3.09 -3.59 -4.31
C GLN A 115 -3.95 -3.90 -3.08
N THR A 116 -4.40 -5.15 -2.91
CA THR A 116 -5.04 -5.61 -1.66
C THR A 116 -4.11 -5.38 -0.46
N ARG A 117 -2.81 -5.69 -0.59
CA ARG A 117 -1.83 -5.41 0.49
C ARG A 117 -1.61 -3.92 0.72
N VAL A 118 -1.66 -3.09 -0.33
CA VAL A 118 -1.57 -1.64 -0.20
C VAL A 118 -2.76 -1.11 0.59
N ALA A 119 -3.99 -1.50 0.25
CA ALA A 119 -5.21 -1.11 0.94
C ALA A 119 -5.20 -1.51 2.42
N LEU A 120 -4.86 -2.77 2.74
CA LEU A 120 -4.77 -3.27 4.13
C LEU A 120 -3.69 -2.56 4.95
N ARG A 121 -2.56 -2.23 4.32
CA ARG A 121 -1.47 -1.47 4.97
C ARG A 121 -1.89 -0.02 5.22
N ARG A 122 -2.57 0.59 4.26
CA ARG A 122 -3.09 1.97 4.34
C ARG A 122 -4.13 2.07 5.46
N LEU A 123 -5.08 1.14 5.53
CA LEU A 123 -6.04 1.02 6.62
C LEU A 123 -5.35 0.96 8.00
N ARG A 124 -4.36 0.07 8.15
CA ARG A 124 -3.60 -0.06 9.41
C ARG A 124 -2.81 1.19 9.76
N ALA A 125 -2.28 1.89 8.76
CA ALA A 125 -1.56 3.14 8.97
C ALA A 125 -2.51 4.24 9.45
N ALA A 126 -3.71 4.33 8.87
CA ALA A 126 -4.74 5.27 9.30
C ALA A 126 -5.16 5.00 10.76
N ILE A 127 -5.54 3.75 11.07
CA ILE A 127 -5.89 3.37 12.46
C ILE A 127 -4.75 3.69 13.43
N GLY A 128 -3.51 3.39 13.04
CA GLY A 128 -2.35 3.66 13.87
C GLY A 128 -1.97 5.13 14.03
N LEU A 129 -2.40 6.00 13.11
CA LEU A 129 -2.18 7.45 13.15
C LEU A 129 -3.17 8.12 14.11
N PHE A 130 -4.44 7.74 14.03
CA PHE A 130 -5.54 8.35 14.79
C PHE A 130 -5.80 7.68 16.14
N ARG A 131 -5.06 6.62 16.49
CA ARG A 131 -5.30 5.78 17.68
C ARG A 131 -5.40 6.51 19.03
N ASP A 132 -4.73 7.65 19.17
CA ASP A 132 -4.65 8.36 20.44
C ASP A 132 -5.74 9.45 20.54
N VAL A 133 -6.28 9.91 19.40
CA VAL A 133 -7.38 10.89 19.33
C VAL A 133 -8.75 10.22 19.16
N VAL A 134 -8.80 9.02 18.57
CA VAL A 134 -10.01 8.20 18.43
C VAL A 134 -9.94 7.04 19.41
N ALA A 135 -10.53 7.24 20.60
CA ALA A 135 -10.61 6.23 21.65
C ALA A 135 -11.70 5.19 21.33
N ASN A 136 -11.42 4.28 20.39
CA ASN A 136 -12.32 3.19 20.05
C ASN A 136 -11.62 1.82 20.18
N PRO A 137 -12.03 0.95 21.13
CA PRO A 137 -11.38 -0.32 21.37
C PRO A 137 -11.49 -1.30 20.18
N GLU A 138 -12.53 -1.19 19.34
CA GLU A 138 -12.75 -2.07 18.18
C GLU A 138 -11.67 -1.90 17.10
N LEU A 139 -11.11 -0.69 16.98
CA LEU A 139 -10.07 -0.39 16.00
C LEU A 139 -8.80 -1.25 16.18
N ARG A 140 -8.50 -1.68 17.41
CA ARG A 140 -7.39 -2.61 17.67
C ARG A 140 -7.66 -3.97 17.04
N GLY A 141 -8.88 -4.48 17.16
CA GLY A 141 -9.31 -5.74 16.54
C GLY A 141 -9.27 -5.66 15.01
N ILE A 142 -9.82 -4.59 14.45
CA ILE A 142 -9.79 -4.33 12.99
C ILE A 142 -8.33 -4.27 12.48
N ALA A 143 -7.44 -3.56 13.17
CA ALA A 143 -6.04 -3.46 12.76
C ALA A 143 -5.29 -4.80 12.85
N ALA A 144 -5.64 -5.65 13.82
CA ALA A 144 -5.09 -6.99 13.97
C ALA A 144 -5.55 -7.92 12.83
N GLU A 145 -6.83 -7.87 12.47
CA GLU A 145 -7.38 -8.63 11.34
C GLU A 145 -6.81 -8.17 10.00
N ALA A 146 -6.71 -6.86 9.78
CA ALA A 146 -6.04 -6.31 8.60
C ALA A 146 -4.55 -6.72 8.53
N ARG A 147 -3.89 -6.89 9.69
CA ARG A 147 -2.51 -7.39 9.76
C ARG A 147 -2.45 -8.87 9.36
N TRP A 148 -3.39 -9.68 9.86
CA TRP A 148 -3.48 -11.09 9.52
C TRP A 148 -3.73 -11.27 8.01
N LEU A 149 -4.74 -10.61 7.44
CA LEU A 149 -5.04 -10.64 6.00
C LEU A 149 -3.84 -10.22 5.15
N ALA A 150 -3.16 -9.13 5.54
CA ALA A 150 -1.95 -8.70 4.85
C ALA A 150 -0.83 -9.75 4.93
N GLY A 151 -0.75 -10.49 6.05
CA GLY A 151 0.16 -11.62 6.24
C GLY A 151 -0.13 -12.80 5.31
N GLU A 152 -1.41 -13.14 5.11
CA GLU A 152 -1.84 -14.19 4.17
C GLU A 152 -1.47 -13.84 2.71
N CYS A 153 -1.56 -12.56 2.34
CA CYS A 153 -1.15 -12.07 1.02
C CYS A 153 0.38 -11.92 0.86
N ALA A 154 1.16 -11.88 1.95
CA ALA A 154 2.57 -11.52 1.90
C ALA A 154 3.44 -12.47 1.07
N PRO A 155 3.36 -13.80 1.28
CA PRO A 155 4.21 -14.73 0.56
C PRO A 155 4.04 -14.66 -0.96
N ALA A 156 2.81 -14.44 -1.44
CA ALA A 156 2.52 -14.32 -2.86
C ALA A 156 3.17 -13.07 -3.46
N ARG A 157 2.98 -11.89 -2.83
CA ARG A 157 3.62 -10.66 -3.33
C ARG A 157 5.14 -10.73 -3.23
N ASP A 158 5.69 -11.22 -2.12
CA ASP A 158 7.14 -11.29 -1.93
C ASP A 158 7.80 -12.18 -3.00
N LEU A 159 7.15 -13.29 -3.37
CA LEU A 159 7.61 -14.16 -4.47
C LEU A 159 7.50 -13.48 -5.83
N HIS A 160 6.38 -12.79 -6.10
CA HIS A 160 6.20 -12.05 -7.35
C HIS A 160 7.24 -10.93 -7.50
N VAL A 161 7.42 -10.07 -6.49
CA VAL A 161 8.47 -9.04 -6.48
C VAL A 161 9.81 -9.70 -6.79
N PHE A 162 10.12 -10.79 -6.10
CA PHE A 162 11.42 -11.43 -6.23
C PHE A 162 11.68 -11.91 -7.67
N LEU A 163 10.76 -12.67 -8.25
CA LEU A 163 10.93 -13.23 -9.59
C LEU A 163 10.86 -12.17 -10.70
N ALA A 164 9.98 -11.17 -10.58
CA ALA A 164 9.76 -10.18 -11.64
C ALA A 164 10.72 -8.98 -11.57
N GLU A 165 11.10 -8.56 -10.36
CA GLU A 165 11.80 -7.29 -10.15
C GLU A 165 13.24 -7.50 -9.64
N VAL A 166 13.47 -8.47 -8.75
CA VAL A 166 14.79 -8.67 -8.13
C VAL A 166 15.70 -9.55 -8.98
N VAL A 167 15.13 -10.58 -9.61
CA VAL A 167 15.85 -11.56 -10.44
C VAL A 167 15.06 -11.90 -11.73
N PRO A 168 14.79 -10.92 -12.61
CA PRO A 168 14.02 -11.16 -13.84
C PRO A 168 14.63 -12.26 -14.71
N ASP A 169 15.96 -12.37 -14.73
CA ASP A 169 16.71 -13.40 -15.47
C ASP A 169 17.00 -14.65 -14.60
N ALA A 170 16.07 -15.01 -13.71
CA ALA A 170 16.24 -16.18 -12.86
C ALA A 170 16.37 -17.46 -13.70
N PRO A 171 17.31 -18.36 -13.37
CA PRO A 171 17.43 -19.65 -14.03
C PRO A 171 16.09 -20.42 -14.05
N ASP A 172 15.79 -21.11 -15.15
CA ASP A 172 14.52 -21.84 -15.34
C ASP A 172 14.14 -22.77 -14.19
N GLN A 173 15.14 -23.38 -13.54
CA GLN A 173 14.90 -24.26 -12.40
C GLN A 173 14.29 -23.50 -11.21
N ILE A 174 14.69 -22.25 -10.99
CA ILE A 174 14.13 -21.37 -9.97
C ILE A 174 12.74 -20.91 -10.39
N SER A 175 12.58 -20.48 -11.65
CA SER A 175 11.30 -20.00 -12.18
C SER A 175 10.21 -21.07 -12.12
N ARG A 176 10.52 -22.34 -12.47
CA ARG A 176 9.58 -23.47 -12.37
C ARG A 176 9.14 -23.77 -10.94
N VAL A 177 10.07 -23.81 -9.99
CA VAL A 177 9.73 -24.03 -8.58
C VAL A 177 8.95 -22.83 -8.02
N GLY A 178 9.35 -21.62 -8.43
CA GLY A 178 8.68 -20.36 -8.12
C GLY A 178 7.21 -20.35 -8.57
N ALA A 179 6.92 -20.76 -9.81
CA ALA A 179 5.55 -20.83 -10.34
C ALA A 179 4.64 -21.74 -9.48
N ARG A 180 5.09 -22.97 -9.17
CA ARG A 180 4.33 -23.88 -8.29
C ARG A 180 4.07 -23.29 -6.91
N LEU A 181 5.05 -22.57 -6.38
CA LEU A 181 4.94 -21.91 -5.08
C LEU A 181 4.00 -20.69 -5.15
N ALA A 182 3.98 -19.97 -6.27
CA ALA A 182 3.08 -18.86 -6.53
C ALA A 182 1.63 -19.33 -6.51
N ASP A 183 1.29 -20.42 -7.18
CA ASP A 183 -0.07 -20.98 -7.18
C ASP A 183 -0.55 -21.33 -5.77
N LYS A 184 0.29 -22.02 -4.99
CA LYS A 184 -0.03 -22.37 -3.59
C LYS A 184 -0.26 -21.13 -2.73
N ARG A 185 0.57 -20.10 -2.89
CA ARG A 185 0.48 -18.84 -2.12
C ARG A 185 -0.69 -17.98 -2.55
N GLN A 186 -0.99 -17.94 -3.86
CA GLN A 186 -2.17 -17.29 -4.43
C GLN A 186 -3.45 -17.94 -3.88
N SER A 187 -3.51 -19.27 -3.89
CA SER A 187 -4.65 -20.03 -3.35
C SER A 187 -4.87 -19.72 -1.87
N ARG A 188 -3.81 -19.72 -1.05
CA ARG A 188 -3.89 -19.33 0.37
C ARG A 188 -4.44 -17.91 0.55
N ALA A 189 -3.92 -16.93 -0.19
CA ALA A 189 -4.42 -15.56 -0.13
C ALA A 189 -5.90 -15.46 -0.56
N ARG A 190 -6.28 -16.19 -1.61
CA ARG A 190 -7.66 -16.26 -2.11
C ARG A 190 -8.59 -16.87 -1.08
N SER A 191 -8.22 -17.97 -0.41
CA SER A 191 -9.01 -18.56 0.67
C SER A 191 -9.19 -17.60 1.84
N ALA A 192 -8.13 -16.90 2.26
CA ALA A 192 -8.22 -15.92 3.35
C ALA A 192 -9.15 -14.75 3.01
N LEU A 193 -9.04 -14.21 1.80
CA LEU A 193 -9.85 -13.08 1.33
C LEU A 193 -11.29 -13.51 0.99
N GLY A 194 -11.49 -14.72 0.48
CA GLY A 194 -12.80 -15.28 0.13
C GLY A 194 -13.60 -15.83 1.31
N GLY A 195 -12.93 -16.10 2.44
CA GLY A 195 -13.50 -16.85 3.55
C GLY A 195 -14.34 -16.04 4.56
N PRO A 196 -14.98 -16.73 5.51
CA PRO A 196 -15.88 -16.13 6.51
C PRO A 196 -15.16 -15.15 7.44
N ARG A 197 -13.85 -15.33 7.69
CA ARG A 197 -13.05 -14.41 8.50
C ARG A 197 -12.94 -13.02 7.86
N PHE A 198 -12.76 -12.94 6.54
CA PHE A 198 -12.82 -11.67 5.82
C PHE A 198 -14.21 -11.04 5.93
N ALA A 199 -15.28 -11.82 5.79
CA ALA A 199 -16.64 -11.30 5.91
C ALA A 199 -16.92 -10.70 7.30
N ARG A 200 -16.42 -11.32 8.37
CA ARG A 200 -16.50 -10.75 9.74
C ARG A 200 -15.71 -9.45 9.85
N PHE A 201 -14.48 -9.43 9.36
CA PHE A 201 -13.64 -8.23 9.33
C PHE A 201 -14.30 -7.07 8.58
N ASP A 202 -14.93 -7.34 7.44
CA ASP A 202 -15.61 -6.32 6.65
C ASP A 202 -16.87 -5.78 7.34
N ARG A 203 -17.62 -6.64 8.05
CA ARG A 203 -18.74 -6.20 8.89
C ARG A 203 -18.29 -5.34 10.07
N ASP A 204 -17.18 -5.69 10.71
CA ASP A 204 -16.61 -4.89 11.80
C ASP A 204 -16.15 -3.51 11.28
N LEU A 205 -15.53 -3.47 10.10
CA LEU A 205 -15.20 -2.22 9.43
C LEU A 205 -16.44 -1.38 9.10
N GLU A 206 -17.47 -1.99 8.53
CA GLU A 206 -18.70 -1.28 8.18
C GLU A 206 -19.40 -0.72 9.41
N ARG A 207 -19.53 -1.52 10.48
CA ARG A 207 -20.08 -1.07 11.75
C ARG A 207 -19.31 0.14 12.29
N PHE A 208 -17.98 0.11 12.21
CA PHE A 208 -17.18 1.28 12.58
C PHE A 208 -17.50 2.47 11.67
N ILE A 209 -17.55 2.33 10.35
CA ILE A 209 -17.79 3.44 9.41
C ILE A 209 -19.14 4.13 9.64
N VAL A 210 -20.22 3.37 9.81
CA VAL A 210 -21.59 3.90 9.87
C VAL A 210 -21.99 4.45 11.24
N ALA A 211 -21.26 4.10 12.30
CA ALA A 211 -21.49 4.69 13.60
C ALA A 211 -21.28 6.22 13.55
N PRO A 212 -21.95 7.00 14.40
CA PRO A 212 -21.66 8.43 14.51
C PRO A 212 -20.24 8.65 15.03
N PRO A 213 -19.52 9.68 14.55
CA PRO A 213 -18.22 10.03 15.12
C PRO A 213 -18.39 10.52 16.56
N SER A 214 -17.43 10.20 17.43
CA SER A 214 -17.35 10.82 18.75
C SER A 214 -17.03 12.30 18.60
N ALA A 215 -17.57 13.16 19.47
CA ALA A 215 -17.10 14.54 19.57
C ALA A 215 -15.63 14.53 20.00
N ALA A 216 -14.74 14.97 19.11
CA ALA A 216 -13.33 15.17 19.41
C ALA A 216 -13.14 16.59 19.94
N GLY A 217 -12.26 16.74 20.93
CA GLY A 217 -11.95 18.05 21.54
C GLY A 217 -10.98 18.91 20.74
N GLU A 218 -10.59 18.51 19.52
CA GLU A 218 -9.65 19.25 18.67
C GLU A 218 -10.07 19.19 17.19
N THR A 219 -9.58 20.16 16.41
CA THR A 219 -9.76 20.21 14.95
C THR A 219 -8.82 19.22 14.26
N LEU A 220 -9.15 18.80 13.03
CA LEU A 220 -8.26 17.97 12.22
C LEU A 220 -6.95 18.70 11.90
N LYS A 221 -6.97 20.02 11.74
CA LYS A 221 -5.76 20.82 11.47
C LYS A 221 -4.77 20.78 12.63
N ASP A 222 -5.23 20.97 13.87
CA ASP A 222 -4.38 20.94 15.05
C ASP A 222 -3.79 19.54 15.28
N PHE A 223 -4.66 18.51 15.16
CA PHE A 223 -4.23 17.13 15.19
C PHE A 223 -3.18 16.84 14.11
N ALA A 224 -3.43 17.28 12.87
CA ALA A 224 -2.58 17.00 11.73
C ALA A 224 -1.17 17.58 11.90
N SER A 225 -1.07 18.85 12.27
CA SER A 225 0.20 19.54 12.52
C SER A 225 1.03 18.81 13.58
N ARG A 226 0.41 18.48 14.72
CA ARG A 226 1.07 17.77 15.83
C ARG A 226 1.50 16.35 15.44
N ALA A 227 0.65 15.61 14.75
CA ALA A 227 0.94 14.24 14.32
C ALA A 227 2.08 14.20 13.29
N LEU A 228 2.05 15.09 12.29
CA LEU A 228 3.09 15.22 11.28
C LEU A 228 4.43 15.63 11.89
N ASP A 229 4.43 16.57 12.83
CA ASP A 229 5.61 16.97 13.58
C ASP A 229 6.24 15.82 14.37
N ALA A 230 5.42 15.07 15.11
CA ALA A 230 5.89 13.93 15.87
C ALA A 230 6.52 12.86 14.95
N HIS A 231 5.91 12.58 13.79
CA HIS A 231 6.43 11.63 12.81
C HIS A 231 7.72 12.13 12.15
N HIS A 232 7.79 13.40 11.76
CA HIS A 232 8.98 14.00 11.18
C HIS A 232 10.16 13.99 12.17
N ALA A 233 9.93 14.43 13.42
CA ALA A 233 10.92 14.37 14.49
C ALA A 233 11.40 12.94 14.75
N LYS A 234 10.49 11.95 14.70
CA LYS A 234 10.85 10.53 14.84
C LYS A 234 11.79 10.06 13.74
N VAL A 235 11.54 10.44 12.48
CA VAL A 235 12.40 10.11 11.34
C VAL A 235 13.75 10.80 11.50
N ARG A 236 13.79 12.11 11.78
CA ARG A 236 15.03 12.86 12.05
C ARG A 236 15.88 12.21 13.13
N ARG A 237 15.26 11.87 14.27
CA ARG A 237 15.94 11.20 15.39
C ARG A 237 16.50 9.83 15.00
N ARG A 238 15.72 9.00 14.28
CA ARG A 238 16.14 7.63 13.91
C ARG A 238 17.19 7.59 12.80
N GLY A 239 17.24 8.60 11.95
CA GLY A 239 18.24 8.71 10.89
C GLY A 239 19.46 9.55 11.28
N ARG A 240 19.56 10.00 12.53
CA ARG A 240 20.79 10.62 13.05
C ARG A 240 21.95 9.64 12.87
N ASN A 241 23.13 10.15 12.51
CA ASN A 241 24.32 9.34 12.22
C ASN A 241 24.06 8.19 11.23
N LEU A 242 23.32 8.48 10.14
CA LEU A 242 22.88 7.49 9.14
C LEU A 242 24.00 6.54 8.65
N SER A 243 25.24 7.01 8.57
CA SER A 243 26.41 6.23 8.16
C SER A 243 26.75 5.07 9.10
N GLU A 244 26.40 5.19 10.38
CA GLU A 244 26.70 4.23 11.44
C GLU A 244 25.56 3.24 11.68
N LEU A 245 24.38 3.47 11.09
CA LEU A 245 23.20 2.64 11.36
C LEU A 245 23.39 1.20 10.88
N LYS A 246 23.13 0.27 11.80
CA LYS A 246 23.10 -1.18 11.55
C LYS A 246 21.74 -1.58 10.97
N ALA A 247 21.64 -2.83 10.48
CA ALA A 247 20.43 -3.34 9.82
C ALA A 247 19.15 -3.18 10.68
N ALA A 248 19.23 -3.42 11.99
CA ALA A 248 18.11 -3.25 12.90
C ALA A 248 17.63 -1.79 12.99
N ASP A 249 18.55 -0.83 13.03
CA ASP A 249 18.20 0.59 13.12
C ASP A 249 17.73 1.16 11.78
N LEU A 250 18.30 0.70 10.67
CA LEU A 250 17.77 0.98 9.33
C LEU A 250 16.34 0.47 9.16
N HIS A 251 16.03 -0.72 9.69
CA HIS A 251 14.67 -1.25 9.69
C HIS A 251 13.72 -0.39 10.54
N ARG A 252 14.16 0.04 11.73
CA ARG A 252 13.38 0.96 12.58
C ARG A 252 13.17 2.33 11.91
N LEU A 253 14.18 2.86 11.22
CA LEU A 253 14.08 4.08 10.43
C LEU A 253 13.06 3.91 9.30
N ARG A 254 13.14 2.81 8.54
CA ARG A 254 12.18 2.49 7.47
C ARG A 254 10.74 2.46 7.95
N ILE A 255 10.48 1.84 9.11
CA ILE A 255 9.14 1.85 9.71
C ILE A 255 8.69 3.29 10.01
N ALA A 256 9.57 4.14 10.54
CA ALA A 256 9.24 5.53 10.84
C ALA A 256 8.96 6.34 9.56
N VAL A 257 9.78 6.19 8.53
CA VAL A 257 9.60 6.85 7.23
C VAL A 257 8.26 6.44 6.61
N LYS A 258 7.91 5.15 6.63
CA LYS A 258 6.61 4.69 6.13
C LYS A 258 5.44 5.31 6.88
N LYS A 259 5.53 5.43 8.20
CA LYS A 259 4.49 6.08 9.01
C LYS A 259 4.35 7.56 8.65
N LEU A 260 5.47 8.27 8.51
CA LEU A 260 5.49 9.66 8.06
C LEU A 260 4.87 9.82 6.67
N ARG A 261 5.22 8.94 5.70
CA ARG A 261 4.64 8.98 4.36
C ARG A 261 3.11 8.83 4.39
N TYR A 262 2.60 7.87 5.16
CA TYR A 262 1.15 7.69 5.28
C TYR A 262 0.47 8.88 5.96
N ALA A 263 1.06 9.39 7.05
CA ALA A 263 0.52 10.59 7.71
C ALA A 263 0.47 11.78 6.75
N ALA A 264 1.57 12.05 6.04
CA ALA A 264 1.63 13.09 5.03
C ALA A 264 0.57 12.89 3.93
N ALA A 265 0.45 11.69 3.37
CA ALA A 265 -0.53 11.41 2.31
C ALA A 265 -1.99 11.55 2.77
N PHE A 266 -2.31 11.18 4.02
CA PHE A 266 -3.67 11.33 4.55
C PHE A 266 -4.04 12.76 4.90
N LEU A 267 -3.07 13.51 5.42
CA LEU A 267 -3.31 14.83 5.99
C LEU A 267 -2.95 15.97 5.03
N LEU A 268 -2.36 15.68 3.88
CA LEU A 268 -2.04 16.68 2.86
C LEU A 268 -3.23 17.57 2.48
N PRO A 269 -4.46 17.05 2.23
CA PRO A 269 -5.60 17.89 1.87
C PRO A 269 -6.02 18.90 2.96
N VAL A 270 -5.53 18.76 4.19
CA VAL A 270 -5.84 19.67 5.30
C VAL A 270 -5.13 21.02 5.16
N PHE A 271 -4.06 21.09 4.36
CA PHE A 271 -3.17 22.26 4.23
C PHE A 271 -3.22 22.87 2.82
N GLU A 272 -4.36 22.84 2.15
CA GLU A 272 -4.50 23.45 0.82
C GLU A 272 -4.22 24.96 0.80
N PRO A 273 -3.70 25.53 -0.31
CA PRO A 273 -3.03 24.87 -1.43
C PRO A 273 -1.50 24.95 -1.27
N THR A 274 -0.92 24.33 -0.24
CA THR A 274 0.55 24.29 -0.10
C THR A 274 1.16 23.34 -1.15
N PRO A 275 2.16 23.76 -1.94
CA PRO A 275 2.89 22.89 -2.87
C PRO A 275 3.77 21.89 -2.11
N ALA A 276 3.16 20.84 -1.57
CA ALA A 276 3.82 19.83 -0.74
C ALA A 276 4.63 18.78 -1.53
N THR A 277 4.69 18.91 -2.86
CA THR A 277 5.30 17.92 -3.76
C THR A 277 6.75 17.64 -3.37
N ALA A 278 7.55 18.68 -3.14
CA ALA A 278 8.97 18.54 -2.79
C ALA A 278 9.18 17.72 -1.49
N TYR A 279 8.32 17.92 -0.48
CA TYR A 279 8.41 17.18 0.77
C TYR A 279 7.99 15.72 0.61
N VAL A 280 6.85 15.49 -0.06
CA VAL A 280 6.34 14.15 -0.31
C VAL A 280 7.33 13.33 -1.13
N ASP A 281 7.91 13.93 -2.19
CA ASP A 281 8.93 13.32 -3.04
C ASP A 281 10.19 12.97 -2.26
N ALA A 282 10.63 13.84 -1.33
CA ALA A 282 11.79 13.57 -0.50
C ALA A 282 11.56 12.41 0.48
N VAL A 283 10.37 12.32 1.09
CA VAL A 283 9.99 11.19 1.95
C VAL A 283 9.89 9.90 1.15
N GLU A 284 9.35 9.95 -0.06
CA GLU A 284 9.25 8.82 -0.97
C GLU A 284 10.64 8.32 -1.42
N SER A 285 11.52 9.22 -1.84
CA SER A 285 12.90 8.89 -2.20
C SER A 285 13.62 8.18 -1.05
N LEU A 286 13.45 8.68 0.19
CA LEU A 286 14.02 8.04 1.38
C LEU A 286 13.41 6.66 1.66
N GLN A 287 12.10 6.50 1.48
CA GLN A 287 11.43 5.20 1.61
C GLN A 287 11.96 4.20 0.59
N ASN A 288 12.09 4.60 -0.67
CA ASN A 288 12.55 3.75 -1.78
C ASN A 288 13.99 3.28 -1.54
N ALA A 289 14.89 4.18 -1.14
CA ALA A 289 16.26 3.82 -0.81
C ALA A 289 16.36 2.80 0.34
N LEU A 290 15.51 2.93 1.38
CA LEU A 290 15.41 1.94 2.47
C LEU A 290 14.69 0.65 2.05
N GLY A 291 13.82 0.72 1.03
CA GLY A 291 13.10 -0.41 0.44
C GLY A 291 14.03 -1.38 -0.26
N ILE A 292 14.88 -0.88 -1.15
CA ILE A 292 15.87 -1.66 -1.90
C ILE A 292 16.74 -2.53 -0.97
N MET A 293 17.19 -1.97 0.15
CA MET A 293 17.99 -2.69 1.14
C MET A 293 17.19 -3.82 1.83
N ASN A 294 15.90 -3.60 2.07
CA ASN A 294 15.01 -4.60 2.65
C ASN A 294 14.68 -5.73 1.66
N ASP A 295 14.56 -5.44 0.37
CA ASP A 295 14.20 -6.41 -0.66
C ASP A 295 15.25 -7.53 -0.78
N ARG A 296 16.52 -7.26 -0.47
CA ARG A 296 17.55 -8.31 -0.36
C ARG A 296 17.31 -9.28 0.79
N THR A 297 16.87 -8.76 1.93
CA THR A 297 16.54 -9.60 3.10
C THR A 297 15.33 -10.46 2.81
N VAL A 298 14.32 -9.90 2.12
CA VAL A 298 13.15 -10.65 1.66
C VAL A 298 13.54 -11.68 0.60
N GLY A 299 14.38 -11.32 -0.37
CA GLY A 299 14.84 -12.22 -1.44
C GLY A 299 15.60 -13.44 -0.91
N ALA A 300 16.43 -13.28 0.12
CA ALA A 300 17.08 -14.41 0.78
C ALA A 300 16.08 -15.41 1.37
N LYS A 301 15.00 -14.92 1.99
CA LYS A 301 13.90 -15.75 2.49
C LYS A 301 13.16 -16.45 1.35
N VAL A 302 12.83 -15.72 0.28
CA VAL A 302 12.15 -16.29 -0.90
C VAL A 302 13.00 -17.40 -1.52
N LEU A 303 14.32 -17.22 -1.63
CA LEU A 303 15.23 -18.27 -2.11
C LEU A 303 15.27 -19.49 -1.20
N ALA A 304 15.25 -19.28 0.12
CA ALA A 304 15.16 -20.39 1.07
C ALA A 304 13.85 -21.17 0.89
N ASP A 305 12.73 -20.47 0.71
CA ASP A 305 11.43 -21.09 0.46
C ASP A 305 11.41 -21.88 -0.87
N ILE A 306 11.98 -21.32 -1.95
CA ILE A 306 12.14 -22.01 -3.24
C ILE A 306 13.02 -23.25 -3.08
N SER A 307 14.16 -23.12 -2.41
CA SER A 307 15.09 -24.23 -2.15
C SER A 307 14.42 -25.36 -1.34
N GLY A 308 13.63 -25.00 -0.33
CA GLY A 308 12.86 -25.95 0.49
C GLY A 308 11.75 -26.66 -0.29
N ALA A 309 11.10 -25.95 -1.22
CA ALA A 309 10.06 -26.50 -2.09
C ALA A 309 10.61 -27.29 -3.29
N ALA A 310 11.91 -27.22 -3.57
CA ALA A 310 12.54 -27.90 -4.71
C ALA A 310 12.68 -29.41 -4.47
N ARG A 311 12.18 -30.19 -5.43
CA ARG A 311 12.42 -31.64 -5.54
C ARG A 311 13.85 -31.90 -6.01
N PRO A 312 14.44 -33.08 -5.76
CA PRO A 312 15.77 -33.42 -6.25
C PRO A 312 15.91 -33.25 -7.78
N SER A 313 14.88 -33.62 -8.54
CA SER A 313 14.83 -33.50 -10.00
C SER A 313 14.82 -32.06 -10.52
N ASP A 314 14.41 -31.08 -9.71
CA ASP A 314 14.36 -29.69 -10.14
C ASP A 314 15.77 -29.08 -10.31
N LYS A 315 16.79 -29.63 -9.65
CA LYS A 315 18.17 -29.10 -9.63
C LYS A 315 18.29 -27.62 -9.19
N ALA A 316 17.25 -27.08 -8.54
CA ALA A 316 17.15 -25.65 -8.21
C ALA A 316 17.98 -25.20 -6.99
N ARG A 317 18.31 -26.13 -6.06
CA ARG A 317 18.99 -25.80 -4.78
C ARG A 317 20.36 -25.14 -4.98
N ARG A 318 21.16 -25.66 -5.93
CA ARG A 318 22.47 -25.08 -6.28
C ARG A 318 22.32 -23.69 -6.89
N SER A 319 21.35 -23.49 -7.78
CA SER A 319 21.05 -22.17 -8.35
C SER A 319 20.59 -21.18 -7.29
N CYS A 320 19.76 -21.60 -6.32
CA CYS A 320 19.36 -20.74 -5.20
C CYS A 320 20.55 -20.29 -4.36
N LYS A 321 21.50 -21.20 -4.06
CA LYS A 321 22.72 -20.88 -3.31
C LYS A 321 23.60 -19.86 -4.05
N ARG A 322 23.81 -20.04 -5.37
CA ARG A 322 24.57 -19.09 -6.20
C ARG A 322 23.91 -17.71 -6.22
N LEU A 323 22.61 -17.67 -6.50
CA LEU A 323 21.86 -16.42 -6.58
C LEU A 323 21.84 -15.67 -5.23
N GLY A 324 21.71 -16.41 -4.12
CA GLY A 324 21.81 -15.85 -2.78
C GLY A 324 23.17 -15.21 -2.46
N LYS A 325 24.27 -15.69 -3.06
CA LYS A 325 25.60 -15.05 -2.95
C LYS A 325 25.62 -13.73 -3.72
N HIS A 326 25.18 -13.73 -4.99
CA HIS A 326 25.14 -12.52 -5.82
C HIS A 326 24.29 -11.39 -5.22
N LEU A 327 23.18 -11.70 -4.55
CA LEU A 327 22.34 -10.69 -3.90
C LEU A 327 23.01 -9.99 -2.72
N LYS A 328 23.99 -10.63 -2.06
CA LYS A 328 24.74 -10.03 -0.94
C LYS A 328 25.77 -9.00 -1.41
N ASP A 329 26.33 -9.16 -2.61
CA ASP A 329 27.47 -8.36 -3.09
C ASP A 329 27.10 -6.94 -3.54
N ARG A 330 25.81 -6.63 -3.76
CA ARG A 330 25.33 -5.31 -4.22
C ARG A 330 25.26 -4.22 -3.13
N GLY A 331 25.75 -4.48 -1.91
CA GLY A 331 25.61 -3.65 -0.70
C GLY A 331 26.06 -2.18 -0.76
N ARG A 332 27.11 -1.87 -1.54
CA ARG A 332 27.77 -0.54 -1.50
C ARG A 332 26.97 0.57 -2.20
N HIS A 333 26.29 0.26 -3.30
CA HIS A 333 25.53 1.24 -4.08
C HIS A 333 24.33 1.80 -3.28
N ASP A 334 23.61 0.95 -2.56
CA ASP A 334 22.43 1.35 -1.78
C ASP A 334 22.75 2.38 -0.70
N ARG A 335 23.91 2.25 -0.03
CA ARG A 335 24.34 3.21 1.00
C ARG A 335 24.63 4.59 0.44
N ARG A 336 24.99 4.70 -0.84
CA ARG A 336 25.13 6.01 -1.52
C ARG A 336 23.76 6.63 -1.76
N ASN A 337 22.83 5.87 -2.35
CA ASN A 337 21.48 6.36 -2.65
C ASN A 337 20.73 6.74 -1.36
N LEU A 338 20.87 5.94 -0.30
CA LEU A 338 20.31 6.25 1.02
C LEU A 338 20.85 7.57 1.59
N ARG A 339 22.16 7.84 1.45
CA ARG A 339 22.76 9.12 1.90
C ARG A 339 22.24 10.31 1.10
N GLN A 340 22.04 10.16 -0.21
CA GLN A 340 21.48 11.21 -1.06
C GLN A 340 20.02 11.50 -0.69
N ALA A 341 19.19 10.46 -0.60
CA ALA A 341 17.78 10.60 -0.23
C ALA A 341 17.62 11.20 1.17
N TRP A 342 18.49 10.84 2.12
CA TRP A 342 18.50 11.44 3.45
C TRP A 342 18.85 12.94 3.43
N ARG A 343 19.83 13.36 2.60
CA ARG A 343 20.16 14.78 2.45
C ARG A 343 18.99 15.56 1.85
N ALA A 344 18.30 15.01 0.85
CA ALA A 344 17.10 15.61 0.28
C ALA A 344 16.00 15.77 1.34
N PHE A 345 15.70 14.70 2.09
CA PHE A 345 14.72 14.73 3.19
C PHE A 345 15.05 15.79 4.26
N LYS A 346 16.32 15.95 4.63
CA LYS A 346 16.72 16.99 5.61
C LYS A 346 16.55 18.42 5.10
N LYS A 347 16.62 18.63 3.78
CA LYS A 347 16.46 19.95 3.15
C LYS A 347 15.00 20.28 2.84
N ALA A 348 14.15 19.27 2.71
CA ALA A 348 12.74 19.45 2.39
C ALA A 348 12.01 20.17 3.54
N VAL A 349 11.29 21.23 3.19
CA VAL A 349 10.46 22.00 4.13
C VAL A 349 9.16 21.23 4.40
N PRO A 350 8.80 20.96 5.66
CA PRO A 350 7.53 20.32 5.97
C PRO A 350 6.35 21.22 5.60
N PHE A 351 5.49 20.77 4.69
CA PHE A 351 4.36 21.55 4.15
C PHE A 351 3.36 22.03 5.20
N TRP A 352 3.26 21.37 6.36
CA TRP A 352 2.36 21.76 7.44
C TRP A 352 2.96 22.83 8.38
N ARG A 353 4.22 23.22 8.16
CA ARG A 353 4.91 24.30 8.89
C ARG A 353 5.06 25.57 8.07
N GLU A 354 4.68 25.53 6.81
CA GLU A 354 4.59 26.74 6.00
C GLU A 354 3.39 27.51 6.55
N SER A 355 3.67 28.57 7.32
CA SER A 355 2.66 29.55 7.67
C SER A 355 2.09 30.14 6.38
N PRO A 356 0.77 30.44 6.32
CA PRO A 356 0.18 31.18 5.21
C PRO A 356 0.91 32.49 4.93
#